data_AF-A0ABD5DT49-F1
#
_entry.id   AF-A0ABD5DT49-F1
#
_cell.length_a   1.000
_cell.length_b   1.000
_cell.length_c   1.000
_cell.angle_alpha   90.00
_cell.angle_beta   90.00
_cell.angle_gamma   90.00
#
_symmetry.space_group_name_H-M   'P 1'
#
loop_
_entity.id
_entity.type
_entity.pdbx_description
1 polymer ?
#
loop_
_entity_poly.entity_id
_entity_poly.type
_entity_poly.pdbx_seq_one_letter_code
_entity_poly.pdbx_strand_id
1 'polypeptide(L)'
;GEFDFWFSLVKVVAIIGFIIIGILAISGIWPLAKNVSGVANLYNNAGFMPHGMGGILAAILITAFSFFGVEIVSIAAAESSNPKQKIRRATNLVLYRIILFFVVSMFIAVSLVDWRSPDLQKYGTFQYVLMSLNVPGTKLIIDTVVFIAVA
;
A
#
# COMPACT_ATOMS: atom_id res chain seq x y z
N GLY A 1 -1.37 -25.22 -5.18
CA GLY A 1 -0.27 -25.16 -6.16
C GLY A 1 -0.52 -24.11 -7.23
N GLU A 2 -1.44 -24.35 -8.16
CA GLU A 2 -1.80 -23.37 -9.21
C GLU A 2 -2.77 -22.29 -8.69
N PHE A 3 -3.80 -22.66 -7.93
CA PHE A 3 -4.75 -21.70 -7.34
C PHE A 3 -4.08 -20.67 -6.44
N ASP A 4 -3.12 -21.07 -5.60
CA ASP A 4 -2.34 -20.15 -4.76
C ASP A 4 -1.53 -19.15 -5.59
N PHE A 5 -0.96 -19.62 -6.70
CA PHE A 5 -0.25 -18.75 -7.65
C PHE A 5 -1.21 -17.74 -8.28
N TRP A 6 -2.37 -18.18 -8.75
CA TRP A 6 -3.41 -17.31 -9.33
C TRP A 6 -3.90 -16.26 -8.33
N PHE A 7 -4.17 -16.63 -7.08
CA PHE A 7 -4.58 -15.68 -6.03
C PHE A 7 -3.47 -14.68 -5.70
N SER A 8 -2.22 -15.14 -5.66
CA SER A 8 -1.07 -14.25 -5.46
C SER A 8 -0.87 -13.25 -6.61
N LEU A 9 -1.16 -13.65 -7.85
CA LEU A 9 -1.05 -12.82 -9.04
C LEU A 9 -2.09 -11.69 -9.04
N VAL A 10 -3.34 -12.00 -8.65
CA VAL A 10 -4.42 -11.01 -8.55
C VAL A 10 -4.02 -9.83 -7.65
N LYS A 11 -3.38 -10.10 -6.51
CA LYS A 11 -2.87 -9.04 -5.60
C LYS A 11 -1.90 -8.11 -6.31
N VAL A 12 -0.94 -8.69 -7.04
CA VAL A 12 0.11 -7.92 -7.72
C VAL A 12 -0.49 -7.08 -8.84
N VAL A 13 -1.39 -7.65 -9.64
CA VAL A 13 -2.07 -6.91 -10.71
C VAL A 13 -2.92 -5.76 -10.15
N ALA A 14 -3.64 -5.98 -9.05
CA ALA A 14 -4.44 -4.94 -8.41
C ALA A 14 -3.57 -3.77 -7.92
N ILE A 15 -2.44 -4.05 -7.28
CA ILE A 15 -1.51 -3.01 -6.81
C ILE A 15 -0.90 -2.25 -7.99
N ILE A 16 -0.47 -2.95 -9.04
CA ILE A 16 0.09 -2.30 -10.24
C ILE A 16 -0.95 -1.40 -10.90
N GLY A 17 -2.20 -1.87 -11.04
CA GLY A 17 -3.31 -1.08 -11.57
C GLY A 17 -3.56 0.18 -10.74
N PHE A 18 -3.57 0.05 -9.41
CA PHE A 18 -3.69 1.20 -8.50
C PHE A 18 -2.54 2.21 -8.69
N ILE A 19 -1.30 1.75 -8.78
CA ILE A 19 -0.13 2.61 -8.98
C ILE A 19 -0.24 3.37 -10.31
N ILE A 20 -0.63 2.70 -11.40
CA ILE A 20 -0.79 3.34 -12.72
C ILE A 20 -1.88 4.42 -12.66
N ILE A 21 -3.06 4.09 -12.14
CA ILE A 21 -4.18 5.04 -12.00
C ILE A 21 -3.75 6.23 -11.13
N GLY A 22 -3.06 5.96 -10.02
CA GLY A 22 -2.56 6.97 -9.11
C GLY A 22 -1.56 7.93 -9.75
N ILE A 23 -0.59 7.42 -10.52
CA ILE A 23 0.38 8.25 -11.24
C ILE A 23 -0.32 9.12 -12.29
N LEU A 24 -1.29 8.56 -13.03
CA LEU A 24 -2.10 9.33 -13.99
C LEU A 24 -2.92 10.43 -13.31
N ALA A 25 -3.43 10.17 -12.10
CA ALA A 25 -4.14 11.16 -11.31
C ALA A 25 -3.21 12.26 -10.79
N ILE A 26 -2.06 11.90 -10.20
CA ILE A 26 -1.07 12.89 -9.72
C ILE A 26 -0.59 13.79 -10.85
N SER A 27 -0.36 13.23 -12.04
CA SER A 27 0.05 13.99 -13.23
C SER A 27 -1.07 14.84 -13.85
N GLY A 28 -2.31 14.73 -13.37
CA GLY A 28 -3.46 15.49 -13.86
C GLY A 28 -4.03 15.02 -15.20
N ILE A 29 -3.60 13.86 -15.68
CA ILE A 29 -4.02 13.28 -16.98
C ILE A 29 -5.28 12.41 -16.79
N TRP A 30 -5.65 12.08 -15.55
CA TRP A 30 -6.77 11.20 -15.26
C TRP A 30 -8.13 11.79 -15.70
N PRO A 31 -8.84 11.15 -16.65
CA PRO A 31 -9.98 11.77 -17.31
C PRO A 31 -11.27 11.81 -16.46
N LEU A 32 -11.37 10.94 -15.45
CA LEU A 32 -12.60 10.78 -14.66
C LEU A 32 -12.68 11.72 -13.44
N ALA A 33 -11.59 12.37 -13.06
CA ALA A 33 -11.56 13.32 -11.95
C ALA A 33 -10.82 14.61 -12.34
N LYS A 34 -11.55 15.70 -12.54
CA LYS A 34 -11.00 16.98 -13.02
C LYS A 34 -10.28 17.81 -11.95
N ASN A 35 -10.51 17.53 -10.66
CA ASN A 35 -10.02 18.35 -9.54
C ASN A 35 -9.05 17.59 -8.62
N VAL A 36 -8.65 16.37 -8.97
CA VAL A 36 -7.79 15.53 -8.13
C VAL A 36 -6.45 15.36 -8.86
N SER A 37 -5.50 16.26 -8.56
CA SER A 37 -4.18 16.28 -9.19
C SER A 37 -3.09 16.81 -8.25
N GLY A 38 -1.84 16.42 -8.52
CA GLY A 38 -0.68 16.86 -7.78
C GLY A 38 -0.50 16.16 -6.42
N VAL A 39 0.39 16.72 -5.61
CA VAL A 39 0.80 16.19 -4.30
C VAL A 39 0.45 17.14 -3.15
N ALA A 40 -0.52 18.02 -3.40
CA ALA A 40 -0.86 19.14 -2.51
C ALA A 40 -1.29 18.68 -1.11
N ASN A 41 -1.95 17.52 -1.00
CA ASN A 41 -2.37 16.94 0.28
C ASN A 41 -1.19 16.55 1.19
N LEU A 42 0.04 16.40 0.66
CA LEU A 42 1.22 16.10 1.47
C LEU A 42 1.64 17.25 2.39
N TYR A 43 1.31 18.49 2.05
CA TYR A 43 1.78 19.67 2.79
C TYR A 43 0.67 20.67 3.15
N ASN A 44 -0.44 20.71 2.42
CA ASN A 44 -1.52 21.66 2.71
C ASN A 44 -2.29 21.34 4.00
N ASN A 45 -2.30 20.09 4.43
CA ASN A 45 -3.13 19.61 5.54
C ASN A 45 -2.31 19.54 6.85
N ALA A 46 -1.88 20.72 7.33
CA ALA A 46 -1.02 20.94 8.50
C ALA A 46 0.47 20.58 8.32
N GLY A 47 0.97 20.61 7.08
CA GLY A 47 2.35 20.31 6.74
C GLY A 47 2.63 18.81 6.57
N PHE A 48 3.87 18.48 6.20
CA PHE A 48 4.30 17.09 5.99
C PHE A 48 4.35 16.26 7.29
N MET A 49 4.55 16.92 8.42
CA MET A 49 4.72 16.28 9.72
C MET A 49 3.80 16.95 10.77
N PRO A 50 2.47 16.79 10.64
CA PRO A 50 1.50 17.51 11.48
C PRO A 50 1.58 17.13 12.96
N HIS A 51 2.06 15.92 13.27
CA HIS A 51 2.25 15.42 14.64
C HIS A 51 3.71 15.49 15.13
N GLY A 52 4.58 16.19 14.40
CA GLY A 52 5.99 16.27 14.74
C GLY A 52 6.71 14.92 14.70
N MET A 53 7.96 14.91 15.20
CA MET A 53 8.79 13.70 15.24
C MET A 53 8.23 12.63 16.17
N GLY A 54 7.48 13.03 17.21
CA GLY A 54 6.76 12.11 18.09
C GLY A 54 5.72 11.26 17.34
N GLY A 55 5.00 11.85 16.37
CA GLY A 55 4.08 11.11 15.52
C GLY A 55 4.76 10.06 14.63
N ILE A 56 5.95 10.39 14.10
CA ILE A 56 6.75 9.44 13.31
C ILE A 56 7.20 8.26 14.19
N LEU A 57 7.72 8.54 15.38
CA LEU A 57 8.15 7.50 16.32
C LEU A 57 6.97 6.60 16.73
N ALA A 58 5.81 7.18 17.03
CA ALA A 58 4.60 6.43 17.34
C ALA A 58 4.16 5.54 16.17
N ALA A 59 4.17 6.07 14.93
CA ALA A 59 3.84 5.29 13.74
C ALA A 59 4.81 4.12 13.51
N ILE A 60 6.12 4.33 13.72
CA ILE A 60 7.13 3.28 13.66
C ILE A 60 6.85 2.19 14.71
N LEU A 61 6.53 2.59 15.95
CA LEU A 61 6.22 1.65 17.03
C LEU A 61 4.96 0.81 16.71
N ILE A 62 3.85 1.46 16.34
CA ILE A 62 2.59 0.77 15.99
C ILE A 62 2.81 -0.18 14.80
N THR A 63 3.57 0.27 13.81
CA THR A 63 3.91 -0.55 12.63
C THR A 63 4.76 -1.74 13.03
N ALA A 64 5.78 -1.56 13.88
CA ALA A 64 6.62 -2.65 14.37
C ALA A 64 5.81 -3.71 15.14
N PHE A 65 4.90 -3.27 16.02
CA PHE A 65 3.99 -4.18 16.73
C PHE A 65 3.04 -4.93 15.78
N SER A 66 2.65 -4.33 14.66
CA SER A 66 1.80 -4.98 13.64
C SER A 66 2.53 -6.11 12.89
N PHE A 67 3.87 -6.16 12.95
CA PHE A 67 4.69 -7.18 12.28
C PHE A 67 5.22 -8.28 13.23
N PHE A 68 4.80 -8.31 14.50
CA PHE A 68 5.31 -9.24 15.53
C PHE A 68 5.00 -10.74 15.29
N GLY A 69 4.47 -11.12 14.12
CA GLY A 69 4.24 -12.52 13.71
C GLY A 69 5.15 -13.01 12.58
N VAL A 70 6.01 -12.16 12.02
CA VAL A 70 6.89 -12.51 10.88
C VAL A 70 8.11 -13.34 11.32
N GLU A 71 8.38 -13.39 12.62
CA GLU A 71 9.56 -14.04 13.20
C GLU A 71 9.60 -15.56 12.96
N ILE A 72 8.45 -16.24 12.87
CA ILE A 72 8.37 -17.69 12.67
C ILE A 72 8.95 -18.10 11.30
N VAL A 73 8.75 -17.28 10.27
CA VAL A 73 9.31 -17.50 8.92
C VAL A 73 10.83 -17.33 8.92
N SER A 74 11.35 -16.47 9.80
CA SER A 74 12.79 -16.23 9.93
C SER A 74 13.53 -17.41 10.58
N ILE A 75 12.87 -18.10 11.53
CA ILE A 75 13.41 -19.31 12.18
C ILE A 75 13.50 -20.46 11.18
N ALA A 76 12.42 -20.71 10.42
CA ALA A 76 12.41 -21.74 9.38
C ALA A 76 13.45 -21.47 8.27
N ALA A 77 13.69 -20.20 7.91
CA ALA A 77 14.72 -19.83 6.95
C ALA A 77 16.15 -20.05 7.49
N ALA A 78 16.37 -19.95 8.80
CA ALA A 78 17.66 -20.14 9.45
C ALA A 78 18.14 -21.60 9.46
N GLU A 79 17.23 -22.58 9.32
CA GLU A 79 17.54 -24.01 9.25
C GLU A 79 18.00 -24.47 7.83
N SER A 80 18.05 -23.56 6.85
CA SER A 80 18.40 -23.88 5.46
C SER A 80 19.91 -23.85 5.18
N SER A 81 20.35 -24.59 4.16
CA SER A 81 21.77 -24.64 3.75
C SER A 81 22.26 -23.31 3.18
N ASN A 82 23.44 -22.85 3.64
CA ASN A 82 23.98 -21.50 3.42
C ASN A 82 23.04 -20.36 3.86
N PRO A 83 22.64 -20.34 5.15
CA PRO A 83 21.59 -19.47 5.65
C PRO A 83 21.93 -17.99 5.49
N LYS A 84 23.19 -17.59 5.75
CA LYS A 84 23.62 -16.19 5.69
C LYS A 84 23.38 -15.52 4.32
N GLN A 85 23.69 -16.23 3.22
CA GLN A 85 23.54 -15.66 1.87
C GLN A 85 22.10 -15.74 1.38
N LYS A 86 21.40 -16.84 1.68
CA LYS A 86 19.99 -17.03 1.31
C LYS A 86 19.06 -16.07 2.06
N ILE A 87 19.29 -15.87 3.36
CA ILE A 87 18.55 -14.89 4.18
C ILE A 87 18.75 -13.50 3.60
N ARG A 88 19.99 -13.04 3.38
CA ARG A 88 20.25 -11.71 2.80
C ARG A 88 19.54 -11.49 1.47
N ARG A 89 19.61 -12.47 0.57
CA ARG A 89 18.95 -12.37 -0.75
C ARG A 89 17.43 -12.35 -0.61
N ALA A 90 16.85 -13.23 0.20
CA ALA A 90 15.41 -13.30 0.45
C ALA A 90 14.91 -11.99 1.09
N THR A 91 15.59 -11.49 2.11
CA THR A 91 15.29 -10.21 2.76
C THR A 91 15.31 -9.07 1.75
N ASN A 92 16.36 -8.95 0.93
CA ASN A 92 16.43 -7.87 -0.06
C ASN A 92 15.27 -7.95 -1.07
N LEU A 93 14.93 -9.14 -1.57
CA LEU A 93 13.80 -9.33 -2.49
C LEU A 93 12.46 -8.93 -1.85
N VAL A 94 12.27 -9.25 -0.57
CA VAL A 94 11.07 -8.85 0.19
C VAL A 94 11.06 -7.33 0.40
N LEU A 95 12.20 -6.73 0.78
CA LEU A 95 12.32 -5.28 0.99
C LEU A 95 12.03 -4.49 -0.30
N TYR A 96 12.57 -4.92 -1.44
CA TYR A 96 12.26 -4.29 -2.73
C TYR A 96 10.76 -4.30 -3.02
N ARG A 97 10.07 -5.40 -2.73
CA ARG A 97 8.61 -5.49 -2.90
C ARG A 97 7.86 -4.57 -1.94
N ILE A 98 8.28 -4.47 -0.67
CA ILE A 98 7.66 -3.56 0.30
C ILE A 98 7.84 -2.12 -0.15
N ILE A 99 9.05 -1.72 -0.55
CA ILE A 99 9.30 -0.36 -1.02
C ILE A 99 8.46 -0.08 -2.28
N LEU A 100 8.51 -0.96 -3.27
CA LEU A 100 7.84 -0.75 -4.55
C LEU A 100 6.32 -0.76 -4.43
N PHE A 101 5.73 -1.68 -3.67
CA PHE A 101 4.27 -1.80 -3.58
C PHE A 101 3.68 -0.97 -2.46
N PHE A 102 4.23 -1.03 -1.25
CA PHE A 102 3.63 -0.37 -0.09
C PHE A 102 3.96 1.12 -0.06
N VAL A 103 5.23 1.49 -0.14
CA VAL A 103 5.65 2.90 0.00
C VAL A 103 5.10 3.74 -1.16
N VAL A 104 5.22 3.24 -2.39
CA VAL A 104 4.67 3.95 -3.57
C VAL A 104 3.16 4.09 -3.49
N SER A 105 2.43 3.02 -3.16
CA SER A 105 0.96 3.10 -3.05
C SER A 105 0.52 4.05 -1.93
N MET A 106 1.22 4.04 -0.80
CA MET A 106 0.92 4.94 0.32
C MET A 106 1.21 6.40 -0.06
N PHE A 107 2.34 6.66 -0.73
CA PHE A 107 2.66 7.99 -1.25
C PHE A 107 1.57 8.52 -2.18
N ILE A 108 1.09 7.67 -3.10
CA ILE A 108 -0.03 8.00 -4.00
C ILE A 108 -1.29 8.33 -3.19
N ALA A 109 -1.64 7.48 -2.21
CA ALA A 109 -2.84 7.67 -1.42
C ALA A 109 -2.83 9.02 -0.68
N VAL A 110 -1.77 9.30 0.09
CA VAL A 110 -1.67 10.56 0.86
C VAL A 110 -1.53 11.79 -0.05
N SER A 111 -1.06 11.62 -1.29
CA SER A 111 -1.02 12.70 -2.28
C SER A 111 -2.41 13.06 -2.81
N LEU A 112 -3.28 12.06 -3.03
CA LEU A 112 -4.56 12.23 -3.72
C LEU A 112 -5.75 12.49 -2.79
N VAL A 113 -5.68 12.03 -1.54
CA VAL A 113 -6.77 12.22 -0.57
C VAL A 113 -6.28 12.82 0.75
N ASP A 114 -7.12 13.62 1.40
CA ASP A 114 -6.81 14.17 2.74
C ASP A 114 -6.75 13.02 3.77
N TRP A 115 -5.62 12.93 4.47
CA TRP A 115 -5.36 11.95 5.52
C TRP A 115 -6.33 12.04 6.71
N ARG A 116 -7.03 13.17 6.85
CA ARG A 116 -8.06 13.41 7.90
C ARG A 116 -9.46 12.99 7.48
N SER A 117 -9.66 12.54 6.23
CA SER A 117 -11.00 12.20 5.76
C SER A 117 -11.59 11.04 6.59
N PRO A 118 -12.82 11.17 7.12
CA PRO A 118 -13.48 10.07 7.83
C PRO A 118 -13.74 8.87 6.91
N ASP A 119 -13.80 9.09 5.60
CA ASP A 119 -14.01 8.03 4.61
C ASP A 119 -12.84 7.05 4.51
N LEU A 120 -11.64 7.43 4.95
CA LEU A 120 -10.50 6.49 5.07
C LEU A 120 -10.80 5.36 6.06
N GLN A 121 -11.48 5.65 7.17
CA GLN A 121 -11.90 4.64 8.14
C GLN A 121 -13.08 3.81 7.62
N LYS A 122 -13.96 4.43 6.82
CA LYS A 122 -15.18 3.79 6.32
C LYS A 122 -14.94 2.81 5.18
N TYR A 123 -14.09 3.17 4.22
CA TYR A 123 -13.89 2.40 2.99
C TYR A 123 -12.49 1.79 2.87
N GLY A 124 -11.54 2.22 3.68
CA GLY A 124 -10.13 1.84 3.53
C GLY A 124 -9.43 2.64 2.43
N THR A 125 -8.11 2.72 2.52
CA THR A 125 -7.27 3.64 1.74
C THR A 125 -7.39 3.45 0.23
N PHE A 126 -7.23 2.22 -0.26
CA PHE A 126 -7.25 1.94 -1.71
C PHE A 126 -8.62 2.20 -2.34
N GLN A 127 -9.68 1.75 -1.66
CA GLN A 127 -11.04 1.97 -2.13
C GLN A 127 -11.40 3.45 -2.15
N TYR A 128 -11.06 4.18 -1.10
CA TYR A 128 -11.38 5.61 -1.01
C TYR A 128 -10.66 6.43 -2.08
N VAL A 129 -9.38 6.14 -2.36
CA VAL A 129 -8.64 6.81 -3.44
C VAL A 129 -9.27 6.54 -4.80
N LEU A 130 -9.64 5.29 -5.11
CA LEU A 130 -10.26 4.99 -6.40
C LEU A 130 -11.67 5.60 -6.53
N MET A 131 -12.42 5.70 -5.42
CA MET A 131 -13.69 6.41 -5.37
C MET A 131 -13.52 7.92 -5.59
N SER A 132 -12.51 8.55 -4.98
CA SER A 132 -12.24 9.99 -5.20
C SER A 132 -11.82 10.29 -6.63
N LEU A 133 -11.24 9.30 -7.33
CA LEU A 133 -10.92 9.36 -8.75
C LEU A 133 -12.09 9.00 -9.68
N ASN A 134 -13.30 8.81 -9.14
CA ASN A 134 -14.51 8.40 -9.87
C ASN A 134 -14.33 7.10 -10.69
N VAL A 135 -13.51 6.16 -10.20
CA VAL A 135 -13.35 4.85 -10.86
C VAL A 135 -14.66 4.06 -10.67
N PRO A 136 -15.34 3.64 -11.75
CA PRO A 136 -16.60 2.91 -11.65
C PRO A 136 -16.37 1.51 -11.07
N GLY A 137 -17.31 1.02 -10.25
CA GLY A 137 -17.23 -0.33 -9.68
C GLY A 137 -16.16 -0.52 -8.60
N THR A 138 -15.52 0.56 -8.12
CA THR A 138 -14.41 0.52 -7.15
C THR A 138 -14.67 -0.40 -5.96
N LYS A 139 -15.85 -0.27 -5.33
CA LYS A 139 -16.21 -1.09 -4.17
C LYS A 139 -16.12 -2.58 -4.48
N LEU A 140 -16.78 -3.03 -5.55
CA LEU A 140 -16.80 -4.45 -5.93
C LEU A 140 -15.40 -4.95 -6.29
N ILE A 141 -14.60 -4.15 -7.02
CA ILE A 141 -13.24 -4.53 -7.42
C ILE A 141 -12.37 -4.75 -6.18
N ILE A 142 -12.35 -3.78 -5.26
CA ILE A 142 -11.49 -3.86 -4.07
C ILE A 142 -11.98 -4.93 -3.10
N ASP A 143 -13.28 -5.02 -2.83
CA ASP A 143 -13.84 -6.06 -1.96
C ASP A 143 -13.50 -7.47 -2.50
N THR A 144 -13.57 -7.66 -3.82
CA THR A 144 -13.21 -8.94 -4.46
C THR A 144 -11.71 -9.23 -4.32
N VAL A 145 -10.84 -8.25 -4.56
CA VAL A 145 -9.39 -8.41 -4.40
C VAL A 145 -9.05 -8.75 -2.94
N VAL A 146 -9.66 -8.08 -1.97
CA VAL A 146 -9.44 -8.34 -0.55
C VAL A 146 -9.94 -9.73 -0.17
N PHE A 147 -11.11 -10.14 -0.65
CA PHE A 147 -11.64 -11.47 -0.40
C PHE A 147 -10.73 -12.58 -0.95
N ILE A 148 -10.32 -12.47 -2.22
CA ILE A 148 -9.36 -13.40 -2.84
C ILE A 148 -8.00 -13.35 -2.14
N ALA A 149 -7.65 -12.20 -1.55
CA ALA A 149 -6.38 -12.04 -0.88
C ALA A 149 -6.31 -12.72 0.49
N VAL A 150 -7.44 -12.84 1.18
CA VAL A 150 -7.54 -13.46 2.51
C VAL A 150 -7.86 -14.95 2.40
N ALA A 151 -8.53 -15.37 1.32
CA ALA A 151 -8.76 -16.77 0.96
C ALA A 151 -7.46 -17.49 0.56
#